data_AF-U5VP90-F1
#
_entry.id   AF-U5VP90-F1
#
_cell.length_a   1.000
_cell.length_b   1.000
_cell.length_c   1.000
_cell.angle_alpha   90.00
_cell.angle_beta   90.00
_cell.angle_gamma   90.00
#
_symmetry.space_group_name_H-M   'P 1'
#
loop_
_entity.id
_entity.type
_entity.pdbx_description
1 polymer ?
#
loop_
_entity_poly.entity_id
_entity_poly.type
_entity_poly.pdbx_seq_one_letter_code
_entity_poly.pdbx_strand_id
1 'polypeptide(L)'
;MTGPLAGLPAPAQLHLLLLRAAGRITDAELTDLRLRLAEGRFGECAARLAGRFPTTADEIDVLRACAPPGTPMPRPADGPVDAAPGTPFIAVPPATLQLAGEVIPPLLDVTGDAEATDAYDAVVLEALDLKETVGVWRCWRISVDAAGTASAARIYVVEIDVAPADLPLITADVQRALLDAGDRISQIEVYRPGLPLPSYQWAARAHAALIWASYPTPDIRFAVDRPTGTEERLSPDEQAAASDYLRSAAVMATDPAQQAALFTDGWWVWPDSVVSQVEQHGVLTDPDLLAHLRAIAYTGWDIDAVAVHRAMAALQRAGSDRGPR
;
A
#
# COMPACT_ATOMS: atom_id res chain seq x y z
N MET A 1 -8.96 -2.36 24.78
CA MET A 1 -8.98 -2.30 23.29
C MET A 1 -8.59 -3.69 22.82
N THR A 2 -9.48 -4.37 22.11
CA THR A 2 -9.16 -5.64 21.45
C THR A 2 -8.17 -5.38 20.32
N GLY A 3 -7.09 -6.17 20.23
CA GLY A 3 -6.05 -5.98 19.22
C GLY A 3 -6.60 -6.08 17.78
N PRO A 4 -5.84 -5.62 16.77
CA PRO A 4 -6.28 -5.55 15.37
C PRO A 4 -6.65 -6.90 14.75
N LEU A 5 -6.26 -8.01 15.38
CA LEU A 5 -6.57 -9.37 14.93
C LEU A 5 -7.87 -9.94 15.56
N ALA A 6 -8.40 -9.28 16.58
CA ALA A 6 -9.55 -9.78 17.31
C ALA A 6 -10.82 -9.79 16.44
N GLY A 7 -11.57 -10.89 16.48
CA GLY A 7 -12.80 -11.05 15.70
C GLY A 7 -12.58 -11.55 14.27
N LEU A 8 -11.33 -11.62 13.79
CA LEU A 8 -11.01 -12.25 12.51
C LEU A 8 -10.98 -13.78 12.64
N PRO A 9 -11.35 -14.54 11.60
CA PRO A 9 -11.19 -15.99 11.58
C PRO A 9 -9.70 -16.37 11.54
N ALA A 10 -9.36 -17.54 12.11
CA ALA A 10 -7.99 -18.06 12.17
C ALA A 10 -7.19 -17.98 10.84
N PRO A 11 -7.74 -18.37 9.67
CA PRO A 11 -7.01 -18.21 8.40
C PRO A 11 -6.62 -16.76 8.10
N ALA A 12 -7.50 -15.79 8.38
CA ALA A 12 -7.21 -14.37 8.18
C ALA A 12 -6.15 -13.86 9.17
N GLN A 13 -6.21 -14.30 10.43
CA GLN A 13 -5.21 -13.92 11.43
C GLN A 13 -3.81 -14.44 11.05
N LEU A 14 -3.70 -15.71 10.64
CA LEU A 14 -2.44 -16.29 10.17
C LEU A 14 -1.96 -15.64 8.88
N HIS A 15 -2.87 -15.23 7.99
CA HIS A 15 -2.52 -14.45 6.78
C HIS A 15 -1.81 -13.15 7.13
N LEU A 16 -2.36 -12.38 8.06
CA LEU A 16 -1.78 -11.11 8.50
C LEU A 16 -0.40 -11.32 9.16
N LEU A 17 -0.23 -12.43 9.89
CA LEU A 17 1.09 -12.83 10.41
C LEU A 17 2.07 -13.20 9.30
N LEU A 18 1.62 -13.82 8.21
CA LEU A 18 2.46 -14.09 7.02
C LEU A 18 2.84 -12.81 6.28
N LEU A 19 1.93 -11.83 6.17
CA LEU A 19 2.29 -10.51 5.65
C LEU A 19 3.39 -9.88 6.52
N ARG A 20 3.30 -9.99 7.85
CA ARG A 20 4.37 -9.51 8.75
C ARG A 20 5.66 -10.32 8.65
N ALA A 21 5.61 -11.59 8.29
CA ALA A 21 6.80 -12.41 8.09
C ALA A 21 7.56 -12.05 6.80
N ALA A 22 6.92 -11.37 5.84
CA ALA A 22 7.54 -10.96 4.58
C ALA A 22 8.80 -10.12 4.81
N GLY A 23 9.89 -10.47 4.11
CA GLY A 23 11.21 -9.87 4.27
C GLY A 23 11.95 -10.24 5.57
N ARG A 24 11.35 -11.04 6.46
CA ARG A 24 11.96 -11.53 7.72
C ARG A 24 12.31 -13.01 7.69
N ILE A 25 11.62 -13.77 6.83
CA ILE A 25 11.96 -15.15 6.46
C ILE A 25 12.30 -15.20 4.97
N THR A 26 12.84 -16.34 4.51
CA THR A 26 13.15 -16.53 3.08
C THR A 26 11.86 -16.59 2.25
N ASP A 27 11.92 -16.11 1.00
CA ASP A 27 10.77 -16.10 0.09
C ASP A 27 10.23 -17.52 -0.19
N ALA A 28 11.13 -18.51 -0.30
CA ALA A 28 10.73 -19.90 -0.47
C ALA A 28 9.97 -20.45 0.75
N GLU A 29 10.39 -20.08 1.96
CA GLU A 29 9.69 -20.45 3.19
C GLU A 29 8.34 -19.73 3.29
N LEU A 30 8.28 -18.44 2.96
CA LEU A 30 7.03 -17.67 2.94
C LEU A 30 6.02 -18.24 1.94
N THR A 31 6.49 -18.60 0.75
CA THR A 31 5.69 -19.25 -0.30
C THR A 31 5.12 -20.59 0.19
N ASP A 32 5.95 -21.46 0.77
CA ASP A 32 5.49 -22.75 1.32
C ASP A 32 4.43 -22.56 2.42
N LEU A 33 4.61 -21.58 3.31
CA LEU A 33 3.65 -21.30 4.38
C LEU A 33 2.32 -20.78 3.86
N ARG A 34 2.32 -19.91 2.83
CA ARG A 34 1.10 -19.41 2.18
C ARG A 34 0.30 -20.54 1.54
N LEU A 35 0.97 -21.45 0.83
CA LEU A 35 0.33 -22.61 0.23
C LEU A 35 -0.28 -23.54 1.29
N ARG A 36 0.45 -23.82 2.38
CA ARG A 36 -0.07 -24.60 3.52
C ARG A 36 -1.27 -23.95 4.20
N LEU A 37 -1.25 -22.62 4.35
CA LEU A 37 -2.37 -21.88 4.94
C LEU A 37 -3.64 -22.07 4.10
N ALA A 38 -3.52 -21.95 2.76
CA ALA A 38 -4.62 -22.19 1.83
C ALA A 38 -5.13 -23.64 1.84
N GLU A 39 -4.26 -24.62 2.11
CA GLU A 39 -4.62 -26.04 2.29
C GLU A 39 -5.30 -26.34 3.63
N GLY A 40 -5.53 -25.34 4.49
CA GLY A 40 -6.12 -25.52 5.81
C GLY A 40 -5.16 -26.07 6.86
N ARG A 41 -3.85 -26.09 6.60
CA ARG A 41 -2.82 -26.64 7.49
C ARG A 41 -2.36 -25.60 8.52
N PHE A 42 -3.33 -25.04 9.25
CA PHE A 42 -3.14 -23.91 10.17
C PHE A 42 -2.12 -24.19 11.27
N GLY A 43 -2.17 -25.38 11.88
CA GLY A 43 -1.26 -25.75 12.95
C GLY A 43 0.21 -25.83 12.51
N GLU A 44 0.46 -26.36 11.32
CA GLU A 44 1.83 -26.40 10.76
C GLU A 44 2.33 -24.99 10.43
N CYS A 45 1.46 -24.15 9.87
CA CYS A 45 1.79 -22.75 9.58
C CYS A 45 2.13 -21.99 10.88
N ALA A 46 1.29 -22.10 11.90
CA ALA A 46 1.51 -21.45 13.19
C ALA A 46 2.78 -21.93 13.89
N ALA A 47 3.02 -23.26 13.90
CA ALA A 47 4.23 -23.81 14.51
C ALA A 47 5.52 -23.36 13.82
N ARG A 48 5.50 -23.21 12.49
CA ARG A 48 6.67 -22.74 11.74
C ARG A 48 6.92 -21.25 11.89
N LEU A 49 5.87 -20.44 12.07
CA LEU A 49 5.97 -19.00 12.31
C LEU A 49 6.43 -18.66 13.73
N ALA A 50 6.13 -19.53 14.71
CA ALA A 50 6.48 -19.31 16.11
C ALA A 50 7.98 -19.01 16.28
N GLY A 51 8.29 -17.82 16.80
CA GLY A 51 9.65 -17.38 17.10
C GLY A 51 10.48 -16.95 15.89
N ARG A 52 9.90 -16.81 14.69
CA ARG A 52 10.64 -16.39 13.48
C ARG A 52 10.88 -14.88 13.39
N PHE A 53 10.05 -14.09 14.05
CA PHE A 53 10.16 -12.63 14.08
C PHE A 53 9.59 -12.08 15.39
N PRO A 54 9.89 -10.82 15.76
CA PRO A 54 9.30 -10.19 16.94
C PRO A 54 7.76 -10.15 16.86
N THR A 55 7.09 -10.74 17.83
CA THR A 55 5.61 -10.84 17.92
C THR A 55 5.06 -10.17 19.17
N THR A 56 3.84 -9.62 19.09
CA THR A 56 3.11 -9.10 20.25
C THR A 56 2.49 -10.24 21.07
N ALA A 57 1.94 -9.92 22.24
CA ALA A 57 1.19 -10.89 23.04
C ALA A 57 -0.05 -11.44 22.29
N ASP A 58 -0.82 -10.55 21.64
CA ASP A 58 -2.02 -10.94 20.87
C ASP A 58 -1.69 -11.91 19.73
N GLU A 59 -0.56 -11.69 19.05
CA GLU A 59 -0.10 -12.55 17.96
C GLU A 59 0.39 -13.90 18.46
N ILE A 60 1.04 -13.92 19.61
CA ILE A 60 1.42 -15.16 20.28
C ILE A 60 0.17 -15.94 20.68
N ASP A 61 -0.90 -15.27 21.10
CA ASP A 61 -2.17 -15.94 21.41
C ASP A 61 -2.81 -16.55 20.16
N VAL A 62 -2.78 -15.87 19.01
CA VAL A 62 -3.19 -16.42 17.71
C VAL A 62 -2.36 -17.65 17.34
N LEU A 63 -1.02 -17.55 17.41
CA LEU A 63 -0.11 -18.66 17.11
C LEU A 63 -0.37 -19.84 18.03
N ARG A 64 -0.57 -19.60 19.34
CA ARG A 64 -0.86 -20.64 20.33
C ARG A 64 -2.21 -21.32 20.09
N ALA A 65 -3.23 -20.55 19.71
CA ALA A 65 -4.56 -21.09 19.43
C ALA A 65 -4.58 -22.02 18.20
N CYS A 66 -3.69 -21.77 17.23
CA CYS A 66 -3.63 -22.56 16.00
C CYS A 66 -2.62 -23.72 16.07
N ALA A 67 -1.50 -23.55 16.78
CA ALA A 67 -0.40 -24.49 16.77
C ALA A 67 -0.72 -25.82 17.50
N PRO A 68 -0.07 -26.94 17.13
CA PRO A 68 -0.18 -28.20 17.85
C PRO A 68 0.16 -28.05 19.34
N PRO A 69 -0.47 -28.84 20.24
CA PRO A 69 -0.13 -28.84 21.66
C PRO A 69 1.36 -29.10 21.90
N GLY A 70 1.95 -28.32 22.81
CA GLY A 70 3.39 -28.42 23.14
C GLY A 70 4.32 -27.65 22.21
N THR A 71 3.80 -26.96 21.18
CA THR A 71 4.61 -26.05 20.35
C THR A 71 5.20 -24.94 21.23
N PRO A 72 6.53 -24.75 21.27
CA PRO A 72 7.15 -23.64 22.01
C PRO A 72 6.69 -22.29 21.46
N MET A 73 6.18 -21.42 22.33
CA MET A 73 5.80 -20.06 21.96
C MET A 73 6.91 -19.07 22.33
N PRO A 74 7.16 -18.04 21.50
CA PRO A 74 8.12 -17.01 21.86
C PRO A 74 7.57 -16.16 23.02
N ARG A 75 8.45 -15.36 23.63
CA ARG A 75 8.01 -14.27 24.51
C ARG A 75 7.59 -13.06 23.67
N PRO A 76 6.66 -12.23 24.14
CA PRO A 76 6.35 -10.96 23.49
C PRO A 76 7.62 -10.11 23.34
N ALA A 77 7.74 -9.42 22.22
CA ALA A 77 8.85 -8.50 22.01
C ALA A 77 8.69 -7.23 22.86
N ASP A 78 9.82 -6.72 23.39
CA ASP A 78 9.85 -5.50 24.21
C ASP A 78 9.83 -4.19 23.37
N GLY A 79 9.90 -4.30 22.04
CA GLY A 79 10.05 -3.17 21.11
C GLY A 79 9.06 -3.21 19.92
N PRO A 80 9.21 -2.29 18.96
CA PRO A 80 8.32 -2.24 17.79
C PRO A 80 8.42 -3.53 16.99
N VAL A 81 7.27 -4.18 16.81
CA VAL A 81 7.18 -5.46 16.09
C VAL A 81 7.16 -5.27 14.57
N ASP A 82 6.66 -4.12 14.09
CA ASP A 82 6.56 -3.79 12.67
C ASP A 82 7.53 -2.66 12.29
N ALA A 83 8.82 -3.00 12.25
CA ALA A 83 9.86 -2.08 11.77
C ALA A 83 9.84 -1.99 10.24
N ALA A 84 10.23 -0.81 9.73
CA ALA A 84 10.45 -0.58 8.30
C ALA A 84 11.48 -1.59 7.74
N PRO A 85 11.30 -2.06 6.50
CA PRO A 85 12.24 -2.97 5.87
C PRO A 85 13.59 -2.29 5.64
N GLY A 86 14.69 -3.01 5.91
CA GLY A 86 16.05 -2.53 5.62
C GLY A 86 16.49 -2.72 4.16
N THR A 87 15.67 -3.38 3.34
CA THR A 87 15.93 -3.60 1.91
C THR A 87 15.18 -2.58 1.06
N PRO A 88 15.82 -2.01 0.03
CA PRO A 88 15.15 -1.04 -0.84
C PRO A 88 14.23 -1.74 -1.83
N PHE A 89 13.19 -1.00 -2.24
CA PHE A 89 12.27 -1.37 -3.30
C PHE A 89 12.40 -0.36 -4.43
N ILE A 90 12.19 -0.83 -5.67
CA ILE A 90 12.18 0.01 -6.87
C ILE A 90 10.95 -0.29 -7.72
N ALA A 91 10.44 0.74 -8.40
CA ALA A 91 9.23 0.65 -9.23
C ALA A 91 9.49 0.18 -10.67
N VAL A 92 10.76 -0.05 -11.04
CA VAL A 92 11.16 -0.46 -12.40
C VAL A 92 11.97 -1.76 -12.38
N PRO A 93 11.93 -2.57 -13.45
CA PRO A 93 12.74 -3.78 -13.52
C PRO A 93 14.23 -3.47 -13.33
N PRO A 94 15.00 -4.31 -12.62
CA PRO A 94 16.45 -4.11 -12.46
C PRO A 94 17.19 -3.98 -13.78
N ALA A 95 16.75 -4.70 -14.82
CA ALA A 95 17.33 -4.64 -16.16
C ALA A 95 17.20 -3.24 -16.81
N THR A 96 16.19 -2.44 -16.42
CA THR A 96 15.99 -1.09 -16.96
C THR A 96 16.74 -0.03 -16.16
N LEU A 97 17.36 -0.36 -15.01
CA LEU A 97 18.14 0.59 -14.21
C LEU A 97 19.31 1.19 -15.00
N GLN A 98 19.95 0.40 -15.87
CA GLN A 98 21.03 0.88 -16.73
C GLN A 98 20.54 1.87 -17.81
N LEU A 99 19.24 1.86 -18.12
CA LEU A 99 18.59 2.67 -19.15
C LEU A 99 17.87 3.90 -18.56
N ALA A 100 17.58 3.91 -17.25
CA ALA A 100 16.71 4.88 -16.60
C ALA A 100 17.35 6.26 -16.31
N GLY A 101 18.59 6.52 -16.72
CA GLY A 101 19.30 7.76 -16.37
C GLY A 101 19.58 7.88 -14.87
N GLU A 102 19.87 9.10 -14.37
CA GLU A 102 20.29 9.34 -12.97
C GLU A 102 19.14 9.34 -11.95
N VAL A 103 17.87 9.44 -12.36
CA VAL A 103 16.73 9.56 -11.43
C VAL A 103 15.62 8.59 -11.80
N ILE A 104 15.47 7.53 -11.02
CA ILE A 104 14.36 6.59 -11.12
C ILE A 104 13.21 7.12 -10.25
N PRO A 105 12.01 7.36 -10.81
CA PRO A 105 10.86 7.74 -10.02
C PRO A 105 10.59 6.70 -8.93
N PRO A 106 10.35 7.11 -7.67
CA PRO A 106 10.07 6.17 -6.58
C PRO A 106 8.88 5.28 -6.88
N LEU A 107 7.85 5.81 -7.53
CA LEU A 107 6.65 5.10 -7.91
C LEU A 107 6.15 5.55 -9.28
N LEU A 108 5.39 4.69 -9.94
CA LEU A 108 4.87 4.92 -11.29
C LEU A 108 3.39 4.55 -11.37
N ASP A 109 2.65 5.19 -12.26
CA ASP A 109 1.36 4.70 -12.75
C ASP A 109 1.55 4.32 -14.22
N VAL A 110 1.53 3.02 -14.49
CA VAL A 110 1.65 2.44 -15.84
C VAL A 110 0.36 1.73 -16.26
N THR A 111 -0.77 2.07 -15.62
CA THR A 111 -2.07 1.50 -15.95
C THR A 111 -2.41 1.78 -17.42
N GLY A 112 -2.77 0.74 -18.16
CA GLY A 112 -3.09 0.83 -19.60
C GLY A 112 -1.87 0.89 -20.54
N ASP A 113 -0.65 0.91 -20.02
CA ASP A 113 0.57 0.82 -20.82
C ASP A 113 1.01 -0.64 -20.98
N ALA A 114 0.64 -1.25 -22.10
CA ALA A 114 0.95 -2.65 -22.39
C ALA A 114 2.47 -2.91 -22.54
N GLU A 115 3.27 -1.90 -22.89
CA GLU A 115 4.73 -2.04 -23.04
C GLU A 115 5.44 -2.04 -21.68
N ALA A 116 4.82 -1.45 -20.65
CA ALA A 116 5.33 -1.42 -19.28
C ALA A 116 5.01 -2.68 -18.45
N THR A 117 4.16 -3.57 -18.99
CA THR A 117 3.79 -4.87 -18.40
C THR A 117 4.44 -6.04 -19.12
N ASP A 118 4.68 -7.15 -18.42
CA ASP A 118 5.22 -8.38 -18.99
C ASP A 118 4.32 -9.60 -18.81
N ALA A 119 4.78 -10.76 -19.27
CA ALA A 119 3.99 -11.99 -19.25
C ALA A 119 3.60 -12.46 -17.85
N TYR A 120 4.40 -12.19 -16.81
CA TYR A 120 4.04 -12.57 -15.44
C TYR A 120 3.03 -11.60 -14.84
N ASP A 121 3.03 -10.33 -15.27
CA ASP A 121 1.96 -9.40 -14.91
C ASP A 121 0.63 -9.87 -15.45
N ALA A 122 0.59 -10.34 -16.70
CA ALA A 122 -0.60 -10.93 -17.29
C ALA A 122 -1.10 -12.15 -16.49
N VAL A 123 -0.20 -13.04 -16.07
CA VAL A 123 -0.54 -14.20 -15.22
C VAL A 123 -1.17 -13.76 -13.90
N VAL A 124 -0.64 -12.72 -13.25
CA VAL A 124 -1.21 -12.20 -11.99
C VAL A 124 -2.61 -11.62 -12.23
N LEU A 125 -2.77 -10.80 -13.28
CA LEU A 125 -4.05 -10.16 -13.59
C LEU A 125 -5.13 -11.17 -14.01
N GLU A 126 -4.75 -12.23 -14.73
CA GLU A 126 -5.67 -13.32 -15.14
C GLU A 126 -6.09 -14.21 -13.96
N ALA A 127 -5.25 -14.36 -12.94
CA ALA A 127 -5.55 -15.16 -11.75
C ALA A 127 -6.44 -14.43 -10.73
N LEU A 128 -6.61 -13.11 -10.86
CA LEU A 128 -7.42 -12.28 -9.95
C LEU A 128 -8.85 -12.11 -10.47
N ASP A 129 -9.82 -12.03 -9.55
CA ASP A 129 -11.14 -11.48 -9.89
C ASP A 129 -11.04 -9.94 -9.90
N LEU A 130 -10.91 -9.38 -11.09
CA LEU A 130 -10.78 -7.94 -11.29
C LEU A 130 -12.04 -7.14 -10.90
N LYS A 131 -13.18 -7.78 -10.60
CA LYS A 131 -14.35 -7.08 -10.07
C LYS A 131 -14.22 -6.75 -8.59
N GLU A 132 -13.54 -7.61 -7.85
CA GLU A 132 -13.29 -7.44 -6.41
C GLU A 132 -11.93 -6.77 -6.16
N THR A 133 -11.04 -6.78 -7.15
CA THR A 133 -9.70 -6.17 -7.05
C THR A 133 -9.80 -4.65 -7.16
N VAL A 134 -9.16 -3.93 -6.24
CA VAL A 134 -9.09 -2.46 -6.22
C VAL A 134 -7.88 -1.99 -7.04
N GLY A 135 -6.72 -2.57 -6.77
CA GLY A 135 -5.46 -2.19 -7.42
C GLY A 135 -4.39 -3.28 -7.34
N VAL A 136 -3.53 -3.29 -8.36
CA VAL A 136 -2.37 -4.19 -8.44
C VAL A 136 -1.12 -3.37 -8.68
N TRP A 137 -0.16 -3.54 -7.79
CA TRP A 137 1.14 -2.89 -7.83
C TRP A 137 2.25 -3.92 -8.01
N ARG A 138 3.31 -3.52 -8.69
CA ARG A 138 4.52 -4.33 -8.91
C ARG A 138 5.75 -3.53 -8.52
N CYS A 139 6.62 -4.10 -7.70
CA CYS A 139 7.93 -3.56 -7.41
C CYS A 139 8.98 -4.67 -7.38
N TRP A 140 10.25 -4.27 -7.22
CA TRP A 140 11.35 -5.20 -7.03
C TRP A 140 12.06 -4.90 -5.72
N ARG A 141 12.13 -5.90 -4.83
CA ARG A 141 12.97 -5.84 -3.64
C ARG A 141 14.40 -6.19 -4.02
N ILE A 142 15.34 -5.29 -3.74
CA ILE A 142 16.75 -5.54 -3.95
C ILE A 142 17.36 -6.11 -2.67
N SER A 143 18.11 -7.20 -2.80
CA SER A 143 18.78 -7.87 -1.69
C SER A 143 20.24 -8.13 -2.04
N VAL A 144 21.14 -7.82 -1.12
CA VAL A 144 22.58 -8.03 -1.29
C VAL A 144 23.01 -9.13 -0.32
N ASP A 145 23.60 -10.19 -0.84
CA ASP A 145 24.09 -11.29 0.01
C ASP A 145 25.41 -10.91 0.73
N ALA A 146 25.90 -11.80 1.60
CA ALA A 146 27.15 -11.57 2.34
C ALA A 146 28.39 -11.48 1.42
N ALA A 147 28.31 -11.98 0.20
CA ALA A 147 29.36 -11.88 -0.82
C ALA A 147 29.26 -10.58 -1.63
N GLY A 148 28.25 -9.74 -1.39
CA GLY A 148 28.01 -8.50 -2.13
C GLY A 148 27.23 -8.69 -3.44
N THR A 149 26.71 -9.89 -3.71
CA THR A 149 25.92 -10.16 -4.92
C THR A 149 24.52 -9.61 -4.74
N ALA A 150 24.13 -8.68 -5.62
CA ALA A 150 22.77 -8.17 -5.66
C ALA A 150 21.83 -9.15 -6.37
N SER A 151 20.65 -9.34 -5.80
CA SER A 151 19.52 -10.07 -6.36
C SER A 151 18.27 -9.21 -6.27
N ALA A 152 17.30 -9.49 -7.14
CA ALA A 152 16.04 -8.77 -7.15
C ALA A 152 14.89 -9.78 -7.15
N ALA A 153 14.01 -9.67 -6.16
CA ALA A 153 12.76 -10.41 -6.11
C ALA A 153 11.62 -9.48 -6.53
N ARG A 154 10.80 -9.91 -7.48
CA ARG A 154 9.61 -9.17 -7.88
C ARG A 154 8.51 -9.39 -6.85
N ILE A 155 7.84 -8.32 -6.45
CA ILE A 155 6.78 -8.33 -5.45
C ILE A 155 5.54 -7.73 -6.08
N TYR A 156 4.44 -8.46 -6.04
CA TYR A 156 3.13 -7.93 -6.35
C TYR A 156 2.41 -7.60 -5.04
N VAL A 157 1.88 -6.39 -4.95
CA VAL A 157 0.99 -5.98 -3.86
C VAL A 157 -0.41 -5.84 -4.45
N VAL A 158 -1.39 -6.47 -3.83
CA VAL A 158 -2.78 -6.53 -4.33
C VAL A 158 -3.72 -6.07 -3.24
N GLU A 159 -4.51 -5.04 -3.55
CA GLU A 159 -5.64 -4.62 -2.73
C GLU A 159 -6.93 -5.19 -3.32
N ILE A 160 -7.69 -5.92 -2.51
CA ILE A 160 -8.90 -6.62 -2.95
C ILE A 160 -9.98 -6.54 -1.87
N ASP A 161 -11.21 -6.23 -2.24
CA ASP A 161 -12.33 -6.07 -1.30
C ASP A 161 -13.13 -7.36 -1.13
N VAL A 162 -12.53 -8.33 -0.45
CA VAL A 162 -13.17 -9.63 -0.14
C VAL A 162 -13.24 -9.86 1.36
N ALA A 163 -13.93 -10.93 1.76
CA ALA A 163 -13.92 -11.35 3.14
C ALA A 163 -12.49 -11.71 3.59
N PRO A 164 -12.07 -11.38 4.83
CA PRO A 164 -10.69 -11.60 5.27
C PRO A 164 -10.27 -13.07 5.23
N ALA A 165 -11.24 -14.00 5.32
CA ALA A 165 -11.02 -15.43 5.27
C ALA A 165 -10.55 -15.93 3.89
N ASP A 166 -10.83 -15.18 2.82
CA ASP A 166 -10.53 -15.58 1.44
C ASP A 166 -9.12 -15.15 1.00
N LEU A 167 -8.50 -14.20 1.71
CA LEU A 167 -7.18 -13.66 1.38
C LEU A 167 -6.08 -14.73 1.24
N PRO A 168 -5.98 -15.77 2.11
CA PRO A 168 -5.02 -16.85 1.93
C PRO A 168 -5.22 -17.63 0.63
N LEU A 169 -6.46 -17.90 0.25
CA LEU A 169 -6.78 -18.69 -0.94
C LEU A 169 -6.38 -17.91 -2.19
N ILE A 170 -6.79 -16.64 -2.28
CA ILE A 170 -6.41 -15.74 -3.38
C ILE A 170 -4.89 -15.62 -3.48
N THR A 171 -4.20 -15.41 -2.36
CA THR A 171 -2.73 -15.34 -2.33
C THR A 171 -2.09 -16.62 -2.88
N ALA A 172 -2.58 -17.78 -2.44
CA ALA A 172 -2.04 -19.07 -2.88
C ALA A 172 -2.36 -19.36 -4.34
N ASP A 173 -3.53 -18.98 -4.84
CA ASP A 173 -3.95 -19.24 -6.22
C ASP A 173 -3.13 -18.40 -7.21
N VAL A 174 -2.92 -17.12 -6.92
CA VAL A 174 -2.02 -16.26 -7.73
C VAL A 174 -0.57 -16.77 -7.65
N GLN A 175 -0.11 -17.20 -6.47
CA GLN A 175 1.23 -17.77 -6.31
C GLN A 175 1.40 -19.07 -7.10
N ARG A 176 0.38 -19.94 -7.15
CA ARG A 176 0.39 -21.16 -7.99
C ARG A 176 0.41 -20.82 -9.47
N ALA A 177 -0.39 -19.85 -9.91
CA ALA A 177 -0.40 -19.41 -11.30
C ALA A 177 0.99 -18.95 -11.77
N LEU A 178 1.71 -18.18 -10.94
CA LEU A 178 3.09 -17.78 -11.21
C LEU A 178 4.06 -18.98 -11.26
N LEU A 179 3.94 -19.92 -10.32
CA LEU A 179 4.77 -21.13 -10.29
C LEU A 179 4.56 -21.99 -11.55
N ASP A 180 3.31 -22.14 -11.99
CA ASP A 180 2.94 -22.88 -13.20
C ASP A 180 3.45 -22.18 -14.47
N ALA A 181 3.50 -20.84 -14.47
CA ALA A 181 4.14 -20.04 -15.51
C ALA A 181 5.68 -20.06 -15.46
N GLY A 182 6.28 -20.68 -14.44
CA GLY A 182 7.73 -20.84 -14.29
C GLY A 182 8.41 -19.80 -13.40
N ASP A 183 7.67 -18.84 -12.83
CA ASP A 183 8.21 -17.87 -11.87
C ASP A 183 8.21 -18.45 -10.45
N ARG A 184 9.42 -18.63 -9.92
CA ARG A 184 9.64 -19.22 -8.58
C ARG A 184 10.12 -18.22 -7.55
N ILE A 185 10.35 -16.97 -7.93
CA ILE A 185 10.97 -15.95 -7.07
C ILE A 185 10.00 -14.81 -6.75
N SER A 186 8.98 -14.58 -7.59
CA SER A 186 7.98 -13.57 -7.32
C SER A 186 7.18 -13.88 -6.07
N GLN A 187 6.89 -12.84 -5.28
CA GLN A 187 6.04 -12.91 -4.10
C GLN A 187 4.74 -12.14 -4.33
N ILE A 188 3.64 -12.67 -3.78
CA ILE A 188 2.32 -12.04 -3.81
C ILE A 188 1.91 -11.61 -2.40
N GLU A 189 1.56 -10.34 -2.25
CA GLU A 189 1.14 -9.71 -1.01
C GLU A 189 -0.31 -9.20 -1.15
N VAL A 190 -1.30 -10.00 -0.75
CA VAL A 190 -2.72 -9.65 -0.84
C VAL A 190 -3.21 -9.09 0.49
N TYR A 191 -3.87 -7.93 0.46
CA TYR A 191 -4.57 -7.35 1.60
C TYR A 191 -5.92 -6.78 1.16
N ARG A 192 -6.76 -6.44 2.15
CA ARG A 192 -8.04 -5.76 1.91
C ARG A 192 -8.03 -4.35 2.50
N PRO A 193 -8.87 -3.44 1.96
CA PRO A 193 -9.13 -2.16 2.60
C PRO A 193 -9.54 -2.33 4.07
N GLY A 194 -9.09 -1.40 4.92
CA GLY A 194 -9.43 -1.34 6.35
C GLY A 194 -8.68 -2.32 7.26
N LEU A 195 -7.89 -3.27 6.72
CA LEU A 195 -6.97 -4.05 7.55
C LEU A 195 -5.60 -3.35 7.69
N PRO A 196 -4.89 -3.53 8.82
CA PRO A 196 -3.55 -2.99 8.97
C PRO A 196 -2.60 -3.54 7.89
N LEU A 197 -1.98 -2.64 7.15
CA LEU A 197 -0.94 -2.98 6.17
C LEU A 197 0.43 -2.93 6.86
N PRO A 198 1.17 -4.04 6.98
CA PRO A 198 2.48 -4.00 7.61
C PRO A 198 3.48 -3.14 6.83
N SER A 199 4.49 -2.65 7.53
CA SER A 199 5.50 -1.71 7.00
C SER A 199 6.23 -2.25 5.77
N TYR A 200 6.37 -3.57 5.64
CA TYR A 200 6.95 -4.20 4.45
C TYR A 200 6.09 -3.95 3.20
N GLN A 201 4.79 -4.26 3.25
CA GLN A 201 3.87 -4.08 2.12
C GLN A 201 3.61 -2.59 1.86
N TRP A 202 3.55 -1.76 2.91
CA TRP A 202 3.47 -0.32 2.75
C TRP A 202 4.68 0.22 1.97
N ALA A 203 5.90 -0.17 2.36
CA ALA A 203 7.13 0.26 1.68
C ALA A 203 7.20 -0.28 0.25
N ALA A 204 6.80 -1.54 0.04
CA ALA A 204 6.73 -2.14 -1.29
C ALA A 204 5.78 -1.37 -2.21
N ARG A 205 4.57 -1.02 -1.75
CA ARG A 205 3.56 -0.25 -2.50
C ARG A 205 4.02 1.19 -2.77
N ALA A 206 4.60 1.84 -1.76
CA ALA A 206 5.12 3.22 -1.88
C ALA A 206 6.26 3.35 -2.90
N HIS A 207 6.88 2.24 -3.30
CA HIS A 207 7.96 2.18 -4.29
C HIS A 207 7.60 1.29 -5.49
N ALA A 208 6.33 1.24 -5.87
CA ALA A 208 5.84 0.36 -6.92
C ALA A 208 5.38 1.09 -8.18
N ALA A 209 5.31 0.35 -9.28
CA ALA A 209 4.47 0.70 -10.41
C ALA A 209 3.06 0.17 -10.16
N LEU A 210 2.04 1.03 -10.24
CA LEU A 210 0.64 0.61 -10.36
C LEU A 210 0.44 0.08 -11.79
N ILE A 211 0.15 -1.22 -11.92
CA ILE A 211 0.01 -1.89 -13.22
C ILE A 211 -1.45 -2.10 -13.62
N TRP A 212 -2.37 -2.11 -12.64
CA TRP A 212 -3.81 -2.20 -12.88
C TRP A 212 -4.61 -1.53 -11.76
N ALA A 213 -5.78 -0.98 -12.11
CA ALA A 213 -6.74 -0.40 -11.17
C ALA A 213 -8.18 -0.60 -11.67
N SER A 214 -9.14 -0.66 -10.75
CA SER A 214 -10.57 -0.89 -11.05
C SER A 214 -11.28 0.29 -11.72
N TYR A 215 -10.67 1.47 -11.72
CA TYR A 215 -11.19 2.68 -12.35
C TYR A 215 -10.08 3.41 -13.14
N PRO A 216 -10.44 4.14 -14.20
CA PRO A 216 -9.49 4.89 -15.01
C PRO A 216 -8.77 5.97 -14.19
N THR A 217 -7.58 6.38 -14.65
CA THR A 217 -6.80 7.44 -14.00
C THR A 217 -7.55 8.78 -14.10
N PRO A 218 -7.91 9.42 -12.97
CA PRO A 218 -8.52 10.74 -12.99
C PRO A 218 -7.50 11.82 -13.37
N ASP A 219 -8.01 12.96 -13.82
CA ASP A 219 -7.20 14.18 -13.99
C ASP A 219 -6.95 14.82 -12.61
N ILE A 220 -5.78 14.54 -12.03
CA ILE A 220 -5.43 15.01 -10.69
C ILE A 220 -5.03 16.48 -10.72
N ARG A 221 -5.70 17.28 -9.89
CA ARG A 221 -5.49 18.72 -9.76
C ARG A 221 -4.77 19.06 -8.45
N PHE A 222 -4.03 20.15 -8.46
CA PHE A 222 -3.30 20.65 -7.29
C PHE A 222 -3.90 21.97 -6.85
N ALA A 223 -4.32 22.05 -5.59
CA ALA A 223 -4.87 23.26 -5.03
C ALA A 223 -3.81 24.37 -4.98
N VAL A 224 -4.22 25.57 -5.37
CA VAL A 224 -3.41 26.78 -5.18
C VAL A 224 -3.53 27.23 -3.73
N ASP A 225 -2.41 27.26 -3.00
CA ASP A 225 -2.38 27.65 -1.58
C ASP A 225 -1.97 29.12 -1.35
N ARG A 226 -1.81 29.89 -2.43
CA ARG A 226 -1.39 31.29 -2.40
C ARG A 226 -2.54 32.23 -2.74
N PRO A 227 -2.61 33.41 -2.09
CA PRO A 227 -3.48 34.51 -2.48
C PRO A 227 -3.40 34.80 -3.98
N THR A 228 -4.49 34.61 -4.70
CA THR A 228 -4.64 35.00 -6.11
C THR A 228 -5.41 36.32 -6.26
N GLY A 229 -5.97 36.85 -5.17
CA GLY A 229 -6.94 37.96 -5.21
C GLY A 229 -8.35 37.52 -5.61
N THR A 230 -8.58 36.22 -5.80
CA THR A 230 -9.89 35.62 -6.10
C THR A 230 -10.42 34.79 -4.92
N GLU A 231 -9.92 35.06 -3.71
CA GLU A 231 -10.34 34.36 -2.51
C GLU A 231 -11.83 34.53 -2.23
N GLU A 232 -12.53 33.41 -2.03
CA GLU A 232 -13.93 33.44 -1.61
C GLU A 232 -14.03 33.25 -0.09
N ARG A 233 -14.78 34.13 0.56
CA ARG A 233 -15.09 34.01 1.99
C ARG A 233 -16.30 33.10 2.17
N LEU A 234 -16.11 32.03 2.93
CA LEU A 234 -17.13 31.03 3.22
C LEU A 234 -18.09 31.54 4.30
N SER A 235 -19.34 31.09 4.22
CA SER A 235 -20.26 31.18 5.36
C SER A 235 -19.76 30.30 6.52
N PRO A 236 -20.16 30.55 7.78
CA PRO A 236 -19.74 29.72 8.91
C PRO A 236 -20.05 28.22 8.74
N ASP A 237 -21.19 27.89 8.12
CA ASP A 237 -21.61 26.51 7.87
C ASP A 237 -20.75 25.86 6.77
N GLU A 238 -20.50 26.57 5.66
CA GLU A 238 -19.60 26.08 4.60
C GLU A 238 -18.16 25.97 5.10
N GLN A 239 -17.70 26.86 5.97
CA GLN A 239 -16.37 26.80 6.57
C GLN A 239 -16.20 25.52 7.39
N ALA A 240 -17.18 25.19 8.25
CA ALA A 240 -17.15 23.96 9.04
C ALA A 240 -17.16 22.72 8.13
N ALA A 241 -18.06 22.67 7.15
CA ALA A 241 -18.16 21.56 6.21
C ALA A 241 -16.89 21.38 5.36
N ALA A 242 -16.31 22.47 4.87
CA ALA A 242 -15.05 22.43 4.12
C ALA A 242 -13.89 21.98 4.99
N SER A 243 -13.79 22.47 6.23
CA SER A 243 -12.74 22.05 7.17
C SER A 243 -12.83 20.55 7.47
N ASP A 244 -14.02 20.05 7.78
CA ASP A 244 -14.25 18.63 8.07
C ASP A 244 -13.91 17.77 6.86
N TYR A 245 -14.36 18.17 5.65
CA TYR A 245 -14.02 17.49 4.42
C TYR A 245 -12.50 17.42 4.20
N LEU A 246 -11.83 18.59 4.23
CA LEU A 246 -10.41 18.68 3.92
C LEU A 246 -9.54 17.91 4.93
N ARG A 247 -9.97 17.81 6.20
CA ARG A 247 -9.31 17.01 7.25
C ARG A 247 -9.59 15.51 7.14
N SER A 248 -10.75 15.13 6.58
CA SER A 248 -11.14 13.72 6.42
C SER A 248 -10.41 13.00 5.27
N ALA A 249 -9.83 13.77 4.35
CA ALA A 249 -9.13 13.25 3.19
C ALA A 249 -7.88 12.41 3.56
N ALA A 250 -7.46 11.56 2.62
CA ALA A 250 -6.32 10.68 2.84
C ALA A 250 -5.00 11.48 2.89
N VAL A 251 -4.17 11.16 3.89
CA VAL A 251 -2.82 11.71 4.01
C VAL A 251 -1.86 10.94 3.11
N MET A 252 -1.18 11.62 2.19
CA MET A 252 -0.30 11.00 1.18
C MET A 252 1.12 10.65 1.70
N ALA A 253 1.43 11.05 2.94
CA ALA A 253 2.71 11.03 3.65
C ALA A 253 3.47 12.37 3.66
N THR A 254 4.16 12.61 4.78
CA THR A 254 4.97 13.77 5.10
C THR A 254 6.43 13.49 4.72
N ASP A 255 7.07 14.39 3.97
CA ASP A 255 8.54 14.40 3.95
C ASP A 255 9.02 14.77 5.36
N PRO A 256 9.77 13.91 6.09
CA PRO A 256 10.32 14.27 7.39
C PRO A 256 11.32 15.43 7.31
N ALA A 257 11.85 15.75 6.12
CA ALA A 257 12.70 16.90 5.86
C ALA A 257 11.93 18.16 5.37
N GLN A 258 10.69 18.02 4.86
CA GLN A 258 9.88 19.13 4.33
C GLN A 258 8.48 19.16 4.96
N GLN A 259 8.40 19.95 6.02
CA GLN A 259 7.23 20.39 6.78
C GLN A 259 6.02 20.82 5.91
N ALA A 260 5.09 19.91 5.65
CA ALA A 260 3.62 20.11 5.56
C ALA A 260 2.96 18.80 5.14
N ALA A 261 1.85 18.40 5.77
CA ALA A 261 1.08 17.26 5.28
C ALA A 261 0.41 17.61 3.95
N LEU A 262 0.44 16.66 3.00
CA LEU A 262 -0.39 16.70 1.79
C LEU A 262 -1.56 15.74 1.94
N PHE A 263 -2.72 16.20 1.49
CA PHE A 263 -3.99 15.49 1.54
C PHE A 263 -4.51 15.27 0.12
N THR A 264 -5.31 14.22 -0.05
CA THR A 264 -6.00 13.95 -1.32
C THR A 264 -7.34 13.27 -1.13
N ASP A 265 -8.28 13.60 -2.02
CA ASP A 265 -9.53 12.87 -2.24
C ASP A 265 -9.50 12.01 -3.53
N GLY A 266 -8.32 11.80 -4.11
CA GLY A 266 -8.12 11.07 -5.37
C GLY A 266 -8.30 11.91 -6.64
N TRP A 267 -8.86 13.12 -6.55
CA TRP A 267 -9.03 14.06 -7.66
C TRP A 267 -8.23 15.34 -7.44
N TRP A 268 -8.11 15.75 -6.20
CA TRP A 268 -7.38 16.93 -5.77
C TRP A 268 -6.27 16.55 -4.80
N VAL A 269 -5.20 17.33 -4.83
CA VAL A 269 -4.12 17.32 -3.85
C VAL A 269 -4.00 18.71 -3.26
N TRP A 270 -3.96 18.82 -1.94
CA TRP A 270 -3.79 20.10 -1.25
C TRP A 270 -2.87 19.98 -0.04
N PRO A 271 -2.15 21.06 0.30
CA PRO A 271 -1.36 21.12 1.53
C PRO A 271 -2.20 21.45 2.76
N ASP A 272 -1.66 21.14 3.95
CA ASP A 272 -2.22 21.53 5.26
C ASP A 272 -2.43 23.05 5.40
N SER A 273 -1.70 23.87 4.62
CA SER A 273 -1.91 25.32 4.56
C SER A 273 -3.30 25.70 4.03
N VAL A 274 -3.87 24.93 3.09
CA VAL A 274 -5.25 25.15 2.60
C VAL A 274 -6.26 24.89 3.72
N VAL A 275 -6.06 23.81 4.49
CA VAL A 275 -6.90 23.48 5.64
C VAL A 275 -6.83 24.58 6.69
N SER A 276 -5.60 25.01 7.00
CA SER A 276 -5.34 26.09 7.97
C SER A 276 -5.97 27.43 7.54
N GLN A 277 -5.98 27.76 6.24
CA GLN A 277 -6.62 28.97 5.72
C GLN A 277 -8.15 28.94 5.92
N VAL A 278 -8.78 27.80 5.64
CA VAL A 278 -10.22 27.62 5.87
C VAL A 278 -10.54 27.73 7.36
N GLU A 279 -9.80 27.05 8.22
CA GLU A 279 -10.01 27.05 9.68
C GLU A 279 -9.82 28.44 10.31
N GLN A 280 -8.73 29.14 9.95
CA GLN A 280 -8.34 30.39 10.62
C GLN A 280 -8.98 31.64 10.02
N HIS A 281 -9.23 31.64 8.71
CA HIS A 281 -9.65 32.83 7.98
C HIS A 281 -11.02 32.71 7.31
N GLY A 282 -11.59 31.50 7.25
CA GLY A 282 -12.87 31.23 6.59
C GLY A 282 -12.78 31.49 5.08
N VAL A 283 -11.62 31.20 4.49
CA VAL A 283 -11.30 31.52 3.10
C VAL A 283 -10.72 30.30 2.42
N LEU A 284 -11.16 30.07 1.18
CA LEU A 284 -10.54 29.11 0.28
C LEU A 284 -9.99 29.87 -0.95
N THR A 285 -8.70 29.68 -1.22
CA THR A 285 -7.92 30.44 -2.21
C THR A 285 -8.13 29.94 -3.64
N ASP A 286 -8.42 28.65 -3.79
CA ASP A 286 -8.62 28.00 -5.08
C ASP A 286 -10.13 27.89 -5.44
N PRO A 287 -10.64 28.70 -6.39
CA PRO A 287 -12.06 28.68 -6.73
C PRO A 287 -12.51 27.37 -7.38
N ASP A 288 -11.62 26.65 -8.06
CA ASP A 288 -11.93 25.37 -8.69
C ASP A 288 -12.04 24.26 -7.65
N LEU A 289 -11.18 24.28 -6.61
CA LEU A 289 -11.34 23.42 -5.45
C LEU A 289 -12.65 23.71 -4.73
N LEU A 290 -12.99 24.99 -4.49
CA LEU A 290 -14.25 25.33 -3.84
C LEU A 290 -15.47 24.88 -4.65
N ALA A 291 -15.43 25.05 -5.97
CA ALA A 291 -16.47 24.57 -6.87
C ALA A 291 -16.62 23.04 -6.79
N HIS A 292 -15.49 22.31 -6.73
CA HIS A 292 -15.48 20.86 -6.51
C HIS A 292 -16.14 20.47 -5.19
N LEU A 293 -15.73 21.10 -4.07
CA LEU A 293 -16.31 20.83 -2.74
C LEU A 293 -17.83 21.05 -2.71
N ARG A 294 -18.31 22.11 -3.34
CA ARG A 294 -19.75 22.41 -3.45
C ARG A 294 -20.48 21.40 -4.33
N ALA A 295 -19.88 20.98 -5.45
CA ALA A 295 -20.48 20.00 -6.36
C ALA A 295 -20.71 18.65 -5.68
N ILE A 296 -19.84 18.25 -4.76
CA ILE A 296 -19.98 17.03 -3.95
C ILE A 296 -20.66 17.28 -2.59
N ALA A 297 -21.20 18.48 -2.37
CA ALA A 297 -21.83 18.89 -1.12
C ALA A 297 -20.99 18.61 0.14
N TYR A 298 -19.66 18.73 0.04
CA TYR A 298 -18.70 18.47 1.12
C TYR A 298 -18.76 17.04 1.68
N THR A 299 -19.30 16.09 0.91
CA THR A 299 -19.35 14.68 1.31
C THR A 299 -18.06 13.97 0.92
N GLY A 300 -17.37 13.43 1.93
CA GLY A 300 -16.20 12.57 1.75
C GLY A 300 -16.58 11.18 1.22
N TRP A 301 -15.62 10.53 0.58
CA TRP A 301 -15.73 9.19 0.02
C TRP A 301 -14.59 8.36 0.60
N ASP A 302 -14.75 7.04 0.67
CA ASP A 302 -13.67 6.17 1.10
C ASP A 302 -12.54 6.21 0.07
N ILE A 303 -11.38 6.75 0.48
CA ILE A 303 -10.21 6.88 -0.38
C ILE A 303 -9.37 5.61 -0.28
N ASP A 304 -9.30 4.87 -1.38
CA ASP A 304 -8.47 3.67 -1.49
C ASP A 304 -6.99 4.01 -1.76
N ALA A 305 -6.13 2.98 -1.77
CA ALA A 305 -4.72 3.20 -2.02
C ALA A 305 -4.38 3.54 -3.46
N VAL A 306 -5.23 3.22 -4.43
CA VAL A 306 -5.02 3.58 -5.84
C VAL A 306 -5.11 5.10 -6.00
N ALA A 307 -6.10 5.73 -5.37
CA ALA A 307 -6.27 7.17 -5.35
C ALA A 307 -5.04 7.87 -4.76
N VAL A 308 -4.57 7.41 -3.60
CA VAL A 308 -3.36 7.94 -2.95
C VAL A 308 -2.12 7.74 -3.83
N HIS A 309 -1.97 6.56 -4.44
CA HIS A 309 -0.83 6.25 -5.31
C HIS A 309 -0.79 7.16 -6.54
N ARG A 310 -1.93 7.33 -7.21
CA ARG A 310 -2.04 8.20 -8.40
C ARG A 310 -1.77 9.65 -8.05
N ALA A 311 -2.28 10.13 -6.91
CA ALA A 311 -1.99 11.47 -6.40
C ALA A 311 -0.48 11.66 -6.18
N MET A 312 0.20 10.69 -5.58
CA MET A 312 1.65 10.73 -5.38
C MET A 312 2.42 10.70 -6.71
N ALA A 313 1.96 9.90 -7.68
CA ALA A 313 2.58 9.81 -9.00
C ALA A 313 2.45 11.13 -9.77
N ALA A 314 1.28 11.75 -9.71
CA ALA A 314 1.03 13.07 -10.29
C ALA A 314 1.94 14.14 -9.67
N LEU A 315 2.10 14.13 -8.34
CA LEU A 315 2.96 15.07 -7.62
C LEU A 315 4.42 14.95 -8.06
N GLN A 316 4.93 13.72 -8.19
CA GLN A 316 6.29 13.48 -8.65
C GLN A 316 6.51 13.98 -10.09
N ARG A 317 5.57 13.69 -11.01
CA ARG A 317 5.64 14.20 -12.38
C ARG A 317 5.65 15.73 -12.42
N ALA A 318 4.75 16.38 -11.67
CA ALA A 318 4.69 17.83 -11.59
C ALA A 318 5.97 18.46 -11.00
N GLY A 319 6.65 17.76 -10.08
CA GLY A 319 7.94 18.15 -9.54
C GLY A 319 9.09 18.01 -10.55
N SER A 320 9.12 16.90 -11.29
CA SER A 320 10.11 16.66 -12.34
C SER A 320 10.01 17.66 -13.50
N ASP A 321 8.80 18.03 -13.91
CA ASP A 321 8.56 19.02 -14.97
C ASP A 321 9.03 20.43 -14.59
N ARG A 322 9.17 20.72 -13.29
CA ARG A 322 9.60 22.04 -12.80
C ARG A 322 11.12 22.25 -12.84
N GLY A 323 11.93 21.21 -13.09
CA GLY A 323 13.39 21.27 -13.25
C GLY A 323 14.17 21.85 -12.06
N PRO A 324 15.50 21.64 -11.97
CA PRO A 324 16.31 22.32 -10.95
C PRO A 324 16.32 23.82 -11.26
N ARG A 325 15.82 24.63 -10.31
CA ARG A 325 15.98 26.08 -10.31
C ARG A 325 17.39 26.49 -9.93
#